data_AF-A0A9E5KVQ8-F1
#
_entry.id   AF-A0A9E5KVQ8-F1
#
_cell.length_a   1.000
_cell.length_b   1.000
_cell.length_c   1.000
_cell.angle_alpha   90.00
_cell.angle_beta   90.00
_cell.angle_gamma   90.00
#
_symmetry.space_group_name_H-M   'P 1'
#
loop_
_entity.id
_entity.type
_entity.pdbx_description
1 polymer ?
#
loop_
_entity_poly.entity_id
_entity_poly.type
_entity_poly.pdbx_seq_one_letter_code
_entity_poly.pdbx_strand_id
1 'polypeptide(L)'
;MHKPQIPNPSVAPSSRHLPLTREVIWKGYYYEKIISLILSACLTVSLSACAKPQSAGQTENIVSNSGVASTVAMGRWVESEVELPNEVAFHAAPSNMADGSLCLYATDPYTTDENIENQKLYKLTSADGVTWQSETQMLPETTGGVINEVAISPNGSLLFQSVKIDGESYTYSMWLQKAGGEAVNGVKGDLSIYLSERQ
;
A
#
# COMPACT_ATOMS: atom_id res chain seq x y z
N MET A 1 10.45 -43.28 -65.18
CA MET A 1 11.62 -43.96 -64.58
C MET A 1 11.57 -43.77 -63.07
N HIS A 2 11.54 -44.88 -62.33
CA HIS A 2 11.66 -45.00 -60.88
C HIS A 2 13.09 -44.69 -60.38
N LYS A 3 13.21 -44.05 -59.21
CA LYS A 3 13.90 -44.56 -57.99
C LYS A 3 13.75 -43.58 -56.79
N PRO A 4 13.97 -43.98 -55.52
CA PRO A 4 12.93 -43.92 -54.48
C PRO A 4 13.36 -43.39 -53.08
N GLN A 5 12.39 -43.43 -52.15
CA GLN A 5 12.46 -43.31 -50.67
C GLN A 5 12.80 -41.91 -50.11
N ILE A 6 12.16 -41.40 -49.04
CA ILE A 6 11.83 -42.04 -47.76
C ILE A 6 10.49 -41.49 -47.21
N PRO A 7 9.58 -42.34 -46.68
CA PRO A 7 8.37 -41.90 -45.99
C PRO A 7 8.72 -41.39 -44.58
N ASN A 8 8.28 -40.17 -44.26
CA ASN A 8 8.47 -39.58 -42.94
C ASN A 8 7.65 -40.39 -41.91
N PRO A 9 8.28 -41.01 -40.90
CA PRO A 9 7.60 -41.90 -39.97
C PRO A 9 6.88 -41.12 -38.87
N SER A 10 5.73 -41.66 -38.49
CA SER A 10 5.18 -41.64 -37.14
C SER A 10 4.53 -40.33 -36.66
N VAL A 11 3.21 -40.32 -36.80
CA VAL A 11 2.32 -39.95 -35.70
C VAL A 11 2.82 -40.64 -34.41
N ALA A 12 3.08 -39.86 -33.37
CA ALA A 12 3.10 -40.32 -32.00
C ALA A 12 2.57 -39.21 -31.08
N PRO A 13 1.53 -39.47 -30.27
CA PRO A 13 1.13 -38.58 -29.20
C PRO A 13 2.22 -38.59 -28.12
N SER A 14 2.67 -37.41 -27.71
CA SER A 14 3.57 -37.26 -26.56
C SER A 14 2.79 -37.43 -25.26
N SER A 15 2.40 -38.67 -24.95
CA SER A 15 2.05 -39.10 -23.59
C SER A 15 3.13 -40.06 -23.09
N ARG A 16 4.19 -39.50 -22.52
CA ARG A 16 5.02 -40.22 -21.55
C ARG A 16 5.04 -39.44 -20.25
N HIS A 17 4.18 -39.92 -19.35
CA HIS A 17 4.31 -39.76 -17.92
C HIS A 17 5.75 -40.05 -17.49
N LEU A 18 6.46 -39.02 -17.02
CA LEU A 18 7.50 -39.20 -16.03
C LEU A 18 6.85 -38.87 -14.67
N PRO A 19 6.93 -39.78 -13.68
CA PRO A 19 6.29 -39.58 -12.40
C PRO A 19 7.12 -38.58 -11.60
N LEU A 20 6.70 -37.32 -11.58
CA LEU A 20 7.08 -36.43 -10.48
C LEU A 20 6.30 -36.89 -9.25
N THR A 21 6.87 -37.91 -8.63
CA THR A 21 6.90 -38.21 -7.19
C THR A 21 5.85 -37.45 -6.39
N ARG A 22 4.76 -38.16 -6.11
CA ARG A 22 3.68 -37.89 -5.15
C ARG A 22 4.16 -37.61 -3.71
N GLU A 23 5.46 -37.48 -3.48
CA GLU A 23 6.09 -37.30 -2.16
C GLU A 23 6.44 -35.84 -1.83
N VAL A 24 6.46 -34.93 -2.81
CA VAL A 24 6.83 -33.51 -2.54
C VAL A 24 5.61 -32.68 -2.10
N ILE A 25 4.40 -33.09 -2.46
CA ILE A 25 3.17 -32.34 -2.17
C ILE A 25 2.74 -32.50 -0.70
N TRP A 26 3.13 -33.59 -0.02
CA TRP A 26 2.79 -33.78 1.39
C TRP A 26 3.66 -32.95 2.34
N LYS A 27 4.92 -32.64 2.00
CA LYS A 27 5.80 -31.89 2.91
C LYS A 27 5.45 -30.41 3.04
N GLY A 28 4.83 -29.76 2.06
CA GLY A 28 4.44 -28.34 2.20
C GLY A 28 3.35 -28.10 3.26
N TYR A 29 2.33 -28.95 3.29
CA TYR A 29 1.16 -28.78 4.17
C TYR A 29 1.43 -29.04 5.66
N TYR A 30 2.44 -29.86 5.99
CA TYR A 30 2.79 -30.08 7.39
C TYR A 30 3.59 -28.91 7.98
N TYR A 31 4.42 -28.23 7.19
CA TYR A 31 5.26 -27.15 7.71
C TYR A 31 4.48 -25.87 8.02
N GLU A 32 3.49 -25.49 7.18
CA GLU A 32 2.63 -24.33 7.49
C GLU A 32 1.84 -24.52 8.78
N LYS A 33 1.29 -25.73 9.00
CA LYS A 33 0.55 -26.03 10.23
C LYS A 33 1.45 -26.11 11.45
N ILE A 34 2.66 -26.65 11.32
CA ILE A 34 3.63 -26.72 12.43
C ILE A 34 4.13 -25.32 12.81
N ILE A 35 4.42 -24.45 11.84
CA ILE A 35 4.88 -23.08 12.12
C ILE A 35 3.77 -22.27 12.82
N SER A 36 2.52 -22.38 12.35
CA SER A 36 1.37 -21.72 12.98
C SER A 36 1.11 -22.24 14.41
N LEU A 37 1.26 -23.56 14.63
CA LEU A 37 1.11 -24.16 15.95
C LEU A 37 2.25 -23.77 16.90
N ILE A 38 3.49 -23.70 16.42
CA ILE A 38 4.65 -23.26 17.20
C ILE A 38 4.49 -21.78 17.57
N LEU A 39 4.04 -20.92 16.64
CA LEU A 39 3.85 -19.50 16.90
C LEU A 39 2.74 -19.26 17.95
N SER A 40 1.63 -20.01 17.85
CA SER A 40 0.55 -19.99 18.84
C SER A 40 0.99 -20.53 20.22
N ALA A 41 1.79 -21.60 20.24
CA ALA A 41 2.36 -22.15 21.47
C ALA A 41 3.35 -21.16 22.13
N CYS A 42 4.18 -20.47 21.36
CA CYS A 42 5.10 -19.45 21.89
C CYS A 42 4.36 -18.26 22.50
N LEU A 43 3.24 -17.83 21.90
CA LEU A 43 2.41 -16.75 22.45
C LEU A 43 1.79 -17.14 23.81
N THR A 44 1.31 -18.37 23.95
CA THR A 44 0.67 -18.84 25.20
C THR A 44 1.66 -19.11 26.33
N VAL A 45 2.87 -19.62 26.02
CA VAL A 45 3.94 -19.80 27.04
C VAL A 45 4.50 -18.47 27.52
N SER A 46 4.48 -17.43 26.68
CA SER A 46 4.87 -16.08 27.09
C SER A 46 3.90 -15.45 28.09
N LEU A 47 2.64 -15.88 28.14
CA LEU A 47 1.62 -15.42 29.10
C LEU A 47 1.70 -16.12 30.46
N SER A 48 2.25 -17.34 30.55
CA SER A 48 2.31 -18.10 31.80
C SER A 48 3.58 -17.86 32.63
N ALA A 49 4.59 -17.19 32.09
CA ALA A 49 5.81 -16.82 32.82
C ALA A 49 5.63 -15.64 33.81
N CYS A 50 4.46 -14.99 33.82
CA CYS A 50 4.13 -13.93 34.80
C CYS A 50 3.13 -14.37 35.89
N ALA A 51 2.65 -15.62 35.87
CA ALA A 51 1.83 -16.16 36.95
C ALA A 51 2.72 -16.88 37.96
N LYS A 52 3.14 -16.17 39.00
CA LYS A 52 3.80 -16.78 40.17
C LYS A 52 2.80 -17.75 40.82
N PRO A 53 3.16 -19.01 41.13
CA PRO A 53 2.25 -19.95 41.77
C PRO A 53 1.93 -19.45 43.19
N GLN A 54 0.68 -19.08 43.44
CA GLN A 54 0.19 -18.81 44.78
C GLN A 54 -0.03 -20.16 45.48
N SER A 55 1.01 -20.66 46.13
CA SER A 55 0.88 -21.73 47.10
C SER A 55 0.08 -21.20 48.29
N ALA A 56 -0.96 -21.93 48.67
CA ALA A 56 -1.75 -21.65 49.85
C ALA A 56 -0.86 -21.68 51.11
N GLY A 57 -0.96 -20.64 51.94
CA GLY A 57 -0.44 -20.66 53.30
C GLY A 57 0.28 -19.39 53.74
N GLN A 58 -0.32 -18.75 54.74
CA GLN A 58 0.27 -17.86 55.74
C GLN A 58 0.41 -16.35 55.41
N THR A 59 -0.33 -15.62 56.23
CA THR A 59 -0.28 -14.19 56.53
C THR A 59 1.13 -13.76 56.91
N GLU A 60 1.66 -12.73 56.26
CA GLU A 60 2.50 -11.73 56.92
C GLU A 60 2.63 -10.46 56.08
N ASN A 61 2.50 -9.34 56.78
CA ASN A 61 2.37 -7.99 56.26
C ASN A 61 3.77 -7.45 55.93
N ILE A 62 4.21 -7.52 54.67
CA ILE A 62 5.48 -6.93 54.22
C ILE A 62 5.20 -5.93 53.11
N VAL A 63 5.45 -4.66 53.44
CA VAL A 63 5.48 -3.52 52.51
C VAL A 63 6.45 -3.86 51.38
N SER A 64 5.91 -4.26 50.25
CA SER A 64 6.66 -4.40 49.01
C SER A 64 6.37 -3.15 48.19
N ASN A 65 7.35 -2.25 48.13
CA ASN A 65 7.37 -1.20 47.13
C ASN A 65 7.58 -1.90 45.77
N SER A 66 6.51 -2.47 45.22
CA SER A 66 6.53 -3.04 43.88
C SER A 66 6.69 -1.85 42.96
N GLY A 67 7.91 -1.66 42.43
CA GLY A 67 8.14 -0.79 41.29
C GLY A 67 7.05 -1.11 40.28
N VAL A 68 6.15 -0.15 40.11
CA VAL A 68 5.04 -0.25 39.16
C VAL A 68 5.73 -0.49 37.84
N ALA A 69 5.68 -1.73 37.35
CA ALA A 69 5.91 -1.99 35.95
C ALA A 69 4.88 -1.09 35.27
N SER A 70 5.36 0.04 34.74
CA SER A 70 4.56 0.92 33.90
C SER A 70 4.24 0.08 32.68
N THR A 71 3.16 -0.68 32.77
CA THR A 71 2.45 -1.17 31.62
C THR A 71 2.02 0.10 30.92
N VAL A 72 2.80 0.53 29.92
CA VAL A 72 2.38 1.58 28.98
C VAL A 72 1.05 1.08 28.46
N ALA A 73 -0.05 1.67 28.94
CA ALA A 73 -1.36 1.32 28.45
C ALA A 73 -1.30 1.60 26.95
N MET A 74 -1.38 0.54 26.14
CA MET A 74 -1.52 0.70 24.70
C MET A 74 -2.76 1.56 24.51
N GLY A 75 -2.57 2.75 23.93
CA GLY A 75 -3.63 3.76 23.83
C GLY A 75 -4.91 3.17 23.24
N ARG A 76 -6.06 3.60 23.74
CA ARG A 76 -7.35 3.23 23.13
C ARG A 76 -7.43 3.91 21.78
N TRP A 77 -7.62 3.13 20.71
CA TRP A 77 -7.96 3.69 19.40
C TRP A 77 -9.29 4.42 19.48
N VAL A 78 -9.29 5.67 18.99
CA VAL A 78 -10.50 6.49 18.86
C VAL A 78 -10.76 6.62 17.37
N GLU A 79 -11.91 6.11 16.94
CA GLU A 79 -12.43 6.34 15.59
C GLU A 79 -13.26 7.62 15.62
N SER A 80 -13.06 8.47 14.61
CA SER A 80 -13.86 9.67 14.40
C SER A 80 -14.30 9.70 12.95
N GLU A 81 -15.57 10.00 12.74
CA GLU A 81 -16.08 10.37 11.43
C GLU A 81 -15.84 11.86 11.20
N VAL A 82 -15.50 12.22 9.97
CA VAL A 82 -15.23 13.59 9.57
C VAL A 82 -15.93 13.85 8.25
N GLU A 83 -16.67 14.95 8.19
CA GLU A 83 -17.31 15.40 6.94
C GLU A 83 -16.29 16.10 6.04
N LEU A 84 -16.31 15.73 4.76
CA LEU A 84 -15.51 16.37 3.74
C LEU A 84 -16.32 17.39 2.93
N PRO A 85 -15.67 18.46 2.45
CA PRO A 85 -16.33 19.52 1.68
C PRO A 85 -16.84 19.06 0.30
N ASN A 86 -16.35 17.93 -0.21
CA ASN A 86 -16.78 17.34 -1.49
C ASN A 86 -16.98 15.83 -1.31
N GLU A 87 -17.89 15.27 -2.11
CA GLU A 87 -17.90 13.83 -2.33
C GLU A 87 -16.67 13.46 -3.16
N VAL A 88 -15.84 12.55 -2.64
CA VAL A 88 -14.54 12.24 -3.22
C VAL A 88 -14.21 10.76 -3.18
N ALA A 89 -13.43 10.30 -4.15
CA ALA A 89 -12.75 9.02 -4.13
C ALA A 89 -11.29 9.21 -3.70
N PHE A 90 -10.87 8.48 -2.67
CA PHE A 90 -9.50 8.54 -2.16
C PHE A 90 -8.60 7.55 -2.86
N HIS A 91 -7.41 8.01 -3.23
CA HIS A 91 -6.35 7.17 -3.81
C HIS A 91 -5.20 6.91 -2.82
N ALA A 92 -5.12 7.72 -1.75
CA ALA A 92 -4.07 7.63 -0.74
C ALA A 92 -4.53 8.19 0.62
N ALA A 93 -3.80 7.81 1.67
CA ALA A 93 -3.96 8.39 3.00
C ALA A 93 -3.40 9.84 3.06
N PRO A 94 -3.84 10.67 4.01
CA PRO A 94 -3.29 12.00 4.20
C PRO A 94 -1.80 12.00 4.53
N SER A 95 -1.08 12.97 3.97
CA SER A 95 0.34 13.22 4.24
C SER A 95 0.50 14.36 5.24
N ASN A 96 1.48 14.23 6.15
CA ASN A 96 1.87 15.31 7.05
C ASN A 96 2.74 16.33 6.32
N MET A 97 2.35 17.59 6.39
CA MET A 97 3.07 18.73 5.86
C MET A 97 4.08 19.26 6.88
N ALA A 98 5.07 20.03 6.43
CA ALA A 98 6.11 20.57 7.30
C ALA A 98 5.59 21.52 8.40
N ASP A 99 4.41 22.12 8.20
CA ASP A 99 3.72 22.97 9.18
C ASP A 99 2.82 22.19 10.16
N GLY A 100 2.79 20.85 10.05
CA GLY A 100 1.96 19.97 10.87
C GLY A 100 0.53 19.78 10.36
N SER A 101 0.14 20.44 9.27
CA SER A 101 -1.15 20.20 8.62
C SER A 101 -1.17 18.86 7.87
N LEU A 102 -2.37 18.37 7.59
CA LEU A 102 -2.62 17.23 6.72
C LEU A 102 -2.99 17.69 5.32
N CYS A 103 -2.46 17.01 4.31
CA CYS A 103 -2.81 17.22 2.91
C CYS A 103 -3.09 15.88 2.23
N LEU A 104 -4.13 15.81 1.40
CA LEU A 104 -4.42 14.67 0.54
C LEU A 104 -4.96 15.14 -0.81
N TYR A 105 -4.78 14.31 -1.83
CA TYR A 105 -5.41 14.53 -3.14
C TYR A 105 -6.48 13.45 -3.36
N ALA A 106 -7.61 13.86 -3.90
CA ALA A 106 -8.74 12.99 -4.17
C ALA A 106 -9.42 13.40 -5.48
N THR A 107 -10.15 12.49 -6.11
CA THR A 107 -10.89 12.79 -7.34
C THR A 107 -12.39 12.79 -7.07
N ASP A 108 -13.19 13.29 -8.00
CA ASP A 108 -14.62 13.04 -7.95
C ASP A 108 -14.92 11.53 -8.06
N PRO A 109 -15.96 11.01 -7.37
CA PRO A 109 -16.27 9.59 -7.34
C PRO A 109 -17.01 9.11 -8.60
N TYR A 110 -17.45 10.04 -9.45
CA TYR A 110 -18.27 9.77 -10.63
C TYR A 110 -17.45 9.69 -11.92
N THR A 111 -16.12 9.67 -11.81
CA THR A 111 -15.25 9.45 -12.96
C THR A 111 -15.42 8.01 -13.46
N THR A 112 -16.00 7.84 -14.64
CA THR A 112 -16.12 6.59 -15.40
C THR A 112 -15.22 6.65 -16.63
N ASP A 113 -14.99 5.52 -17.29
CA ASP A 113 -14.23 5.50 -18.55
C ASP A 113 -14.82 6.44 -19.62
N GLU A 114 -16.14 6.65 -19.60
CA GLU A 114 -16.85 7.50 -20.56
C GLU A 114 -16.68 9.00 -20.31
N ASN A 115 -16.37 9.41 -19.08
CA ASN A 115 -16.22 10.83 -18.71
C ASN A 115 -14.85 11.15 -18.13
N ILE A 116 -13.90 10.24 -18.26
CA ILE A 116 -12.63 10.28 -17.56
C ILE A 116 -11.85 11.57 -17.84
N GLU A 117 -11.97 12.10 -19.06
CA GLU A 117 -11.39 13.40 -19.48
C GLU A 117 -11.89 14.61 -18.67
N ASN A 118 -13.06 14.49 -18.00
CA ASN A 118 -13.66 15.52 -17.15
C ASN A 118 -13.39 15.31 -15.65
N GLN A 119 -12.48 14.38 -15.30
CA GLN A 119 -12.10 14.14 -13.92
C GLN A 119 -11.65 15.43 -13.23
N LYS A 120 -12.19 15.68 -12.04
CA LYS A 120 -11.74 16.75 -11.17
C LYS A 120 -10.77 16.20 -10.14
N LEU A 121 -9.64 16.87 -9.99
CA LEU A 121 -8.71 16.61 -8.91
C LEU A 121 -8.88 17.68 -7.82
N TYR A 122 -9.04 17.23 -6.59
CA TYR A 122 -9.16 18.07 -5.41
C TYR A 122 -7.94 17.91 -4.53
N LYS A 123 -7.38 19.02 -4.08
CA LYS A 123 -6.45 19.09 -2.95
C LYS A 123 -7.27 19.38 -1.70
N LEU A 124 -7.19 18.50 -0.73
CA LEU A 124 -7.86 18.60 0.55
C LEU A 124 -6.82 18.86 1.64
N THR A 125 -7.03 19.88 2.47
CA THR A 125 -6.11 20.28 3.54
C THR A 125 -6.82 20.45 4.87
N SER A 126 -6.20 20.02 5.98
CA SER A 126 -6.72 20.20 7.32
C SER A 126 -5.60 20.55 8.31
N ALA A 127 -5.83 21.57 9.14
CA ALA A 127 -4.86 21.97 10.17
C ALA A 127 -5.02 21.20 11.48
N ASP A 128 -6.19 20.61 11.72
CA ASP A 128 -6.59 19.96 12.97
C ASP A 128 -6.97 18.48 12.79
N GLY A 129 -7.00 17.99 11.55
CA GLY A 129 -7.44 16.65 11.19
C GLY A 129 -8.96 16.45 11.16
N VAL A 130 -9.73 17.50 11.44
CA VAL A 130 -11.20 17.45 11.57
C VAL A 130 -11.88 18.38 10.59
N THR A 131 -11.37 19.59 10.41
CA THR A 131 -11.91 20.58 9.47
C THR A 131 -11.12 20.53 8.18
N TRP A 132 -11.77 20.22 7.07
CA TRP A 132 -11.14 20.09 5.76
C TRP A 132 -11.56 21.20 4.80
N GLN A 133 -10.58 21.76 4.11
CA GLN A 133 -10.75 22.70 2.99
C GLN A 133 -10.43 22.00 1.68
N SER A 134 -11.11 22.38 0.61
CA SER A 134 -10.89 21.82 -0.73
C SER A 134 -10.54 22.88 -1.75
N GLU A 135 -9.60 22.56 -2.62
CA GLU A 135 -9.18 23.36 -3.76
C GLU A 135 -9.15 22.48 -5.01
N THR A 136 -9.84 22.88 -6.08
CA THR A 136 -9.76 22.21 -7.38
C THR A 136 -8.40 22.48 -8.03
N GLN A 137 -7.76 21.44 -8.56
CA GLN A 137 -6.42 21.48 -9.13
C GLN A 137 -6.47 21.40 -10.66
N MET A 138 -5.59 22.16 -11.31
CA MET A 138 -5.50 22.24 -12.78
C MET A 138 -4.52 21.22 -13.41
N LEU A 139 -4.11 20.21 -12.63
CA LEU A 139 -3.16 19.19 -13.09
C LEU A 139 -3.70 18.32 -14.24
N PRO A 140 -4.98 17.90 -14.24
CA PRO A 140 -5.54 17.17 -15.37
C PRO A 140 -5.42 17.93 -16.70
N GLU A 141 -5.74 19.23 -16.71
CA GLU A 141 -5.66 20.09 -17.88
C GLU A 141 -4.21 20.32 -18.31
N THR A 142 -3.30 20.50 -17.35
CA THR A 142 -1.87 20.70 -17.61
C THR A 142 -1.25 19.49 -18.30
N THR A 143 -1.62 18.28 -17.87
CA THR A 143 -1.09 17.06 -18.46
C THR A 143 -1.85 16.63 -19.71
N GLY A 144 -3.08 17.11 -19.89
CA GLY A 144 -4.01 16.66 -20.91
C GLY A 144 -4.40 15.20 -20.70
N GLY A 145 -4.53 14.79 -19.44
CA GLY A 145 -4.82 13.41 -19.02
C GLY A 145 -5.34 13.37 -17.59
N VAL A 146 -5.75 12.18 -17.16
CA VAL A 146 -6.35 11.95 -15.84
C VAL A 146 -5.27 11.73 -14.79
N ILE A 147 -5.50 12.15 -13.56
CA ILE A 147 -4.53 11.97 -12.47
C ILE A 147 -5.02 10.82 -11.59
N ASN A 148 -4.31 9.70 -11.62
CA ASN A 148 -4.67 8.51 -10.86
C ASN A 148 -3.88 8.35 -9.55
N GLU A 149 -2.66 8.89 -9.48
CA GLU A 149 -1.80 8.79 -8.29
C GLU A 149 -1.08 10.09 -8.01
N VAL A 150 -1.07 10.51 -6.75
CA VAL A 150 -0.32 11.69 -6.28
C VAL A 150 0.41 11.35 -4.98
N ALA A 151 1.73 11.49 -5.00
CA ALA A 151 2.57 11.48 -3.81
C ALA A 151 3.00 12.91 -3.47
N ILE A 152 2.85 13.27 -2.19
CA ILE A 152 3.14 14.61 -1.68
C ILE A 152 4.34 14.53 -0.75
N SER A 153 5.31 15.40 -0.96
CA SER A 153 6.41 15.59 -0.01
C SER A 153 6.02 16.65 1.04
N PRO A 154 6.60 16.61 2.27
CA PRO A 154 6.24 17.56 3.33
C PRO A 154 6.44 19.04 2.98
N ASN A 155 7.28 19.34 1.98
CA ASN A 155 7.50 20.71 1.50
C ASN A 155 6.47 21.18 0.45
N GLY A 156 5.52 20.32 0.05
CA GLY A 156 4.49 20.62 -0.96
C GLY A 156 4.85 20.27 -2.40
N SER A 157 6.00 19.65 -2.66
CA SER A 157 6.32 19.13 -3.99
C SER A 157 5.57 17.82 -4.24
N LEU A 158 5.16 17.60 -5.48
CA LEU A 158 4.36 16.47 -5.92
C LEU A 158 5.13 15.59 -6.90
N LEU A 159 4.99 14.28 -6.75
CA LEU A 159 5.24 13.29 -7.79
C LEU A 159 3.89 12.68 -8.13
N PHE A 160 3.48 12.74 -9.40
CA PHE A 160 2.17 12.24 -9.78
C PHE A 160 2.20 11.57 -11.15
N GLN A 161 1.26 10.66 -11.36
CA GLN A 161 1.07 9.98 -12.62
C GLN A 161 -0.15 10.57 -13.34
N SER A 162 -0.02 10.75 -14.64
CA SER A 162 -1.16 11.04 -15.51
C SER A 162 -1.37 9.92 -16.52
N VAL A 163 -2.61 9.68 -16.91
CA VAL A 163 -2.97 8.72 -17.96
C VAL A 163 -3.70 9.45 -19.07
N LYS A 164 -3.24 9.31 -20.32
CA LYS A 164 -4.02 9.69 -21.50
C LYS A 164 -4.66 8.46 -22.09
N ILE A 165 -5.92 8.58 -22.46
CA ILE A 165 -6.71 7.50 -23.03
C ILE A 165 -7.08 7.90 -24.44
N ASP A 166 -6.72 7.05 -25.40
CA ASP A 166 -7.03 7.22 -26.83
C ASP A 166 -7.62 5.90 -27.34
N GLY A 167 -8.95 5.80 -27.29
CA GLY A 167 -9.66 4.54 -27.49
C GLY A 167 -9.24 3.49 -26.47
N GLU A 168 -8.66 2.38 -26.94
CA GLU A 168 -8.16 1.28 -26.09
C GLU A 168 -6.69 1.47 -25.64
N SER A 169 -6.05 2.57 -26.03
CA SER A 169 -4.65 2.84 -25.70
C SER A 169 -4.51 3.74 -24.48
N TYR A 170 -3.65 3.33 -23.54
CA TYR A 170 -3.33 4.08 -22.32
C TYR A 170 -1.87 4.53 -22.35
N THR A 171 -1.64 5.84 -22.24
CA THR A 171 -0.30 6.41 -22.12
C THR A 171 -0.09 6.96 -20.72
N TYR A 172 0.80 6.34 -19.97
CA TYR A 172 1.17 6.78 -18.62
C TYR A 172 2.35 7.75 -18.70
N SER A 173 2.27 8.85 -17.96
CA SER A 173 3.35 9.83 -17.80
C SER A 173 3.58 10.11 -16.33
N MET A 174 4.84 10.29 -15.94
CA MET A 174 5.22 10.70 -14.60
C MET A 174 5.61 12.17 -14.60
N TRP A 175 5.16 12.89 -13.59
CA TRP A 175 5.33 14.33 -13.47
C TRP A 175 5.91 14.69 -12.11
N LEU A 176 6.82 15.65 -12.11
CA LEU A 176 7.34 16.27 -10.90
C LEU A 176 6.91 17.73 -10.88
N GLN A 177 6.33 18.17 -9.77
CA GLN A 177 6.00 19.56 -9.54
C GLN A 177 6.66 20.00 -8.23
N LYS A 178 7.54 21.00 -8.29
CA LYS A 178 8.05 21.64 -7.07
C LYS A 178 6.92 22.45 -6.42
N ALA A 179 6.98 22.61 -5.10
CA ALA A 179 6.02 23.45 -4.37
C ALA A 179 5.86 24.84 -5.04
N GLY A 180 4.64 25.17 -5.47
CA GLY A 180 4.31 26.43 -6.16
C GLY A 180 4.91 26.59 -7.57
N GLY A 181 5.58 25.57 -8.10
CA GLY A 181 6.14 25.55 -9.44
C GLY A 181 5.23 24.88 -10.46
N GLU A 182 5.65 24.90 -11.72
CA GLU A 182 4.99 24.17 -12.80
C GLU A 182 5.30 22.68 -12.75
N ALA A 183 4.36 21.87 -13.26
CA ALA A 183 4.57 20.44 -13.42
C ALA A 183 5.46 20.16 -14.64
N VAL A 184 6.48 19.33 -14.46
CA VAL A 184 7.42 18.93 -15.51
C VAL A 184 7.31 17.44 -15.75
N ASN A 185 7.15 17.04 -17.02
CA ASN A 185 7.11 15.63 -17.39
C ASN A 185 8.51 15.02 -17.24
N GLY A 186 8.62 14.00 -16.39
CA GLY A 186 9.89 13.32 -16.09
C GLY A 186 10.35 12.34 -17.19
N VAL A 187 9.53 12.09 -18.22
CA VAL A 187 9.82 11.08 -19.25
C VAL A 187 10.48 11.72 -20.47
N LYS A 188 11.77 12.05 -20.32
CA LYS A 188 12.76 11.99 -21.40
C LYS A 188 14.07 11.45 -20.82
N GLY A 189 14.15 10.13 -20.64
CA GLY A 189 15.33 9.42 -20.15
C GLY A 189 15.16 8.86 -18.74
N ASP A 190 16.00 7.87 -18.41
CA ASP A 190 16.02 7.13 -17.13
C ASP A 190 15.71 8.03 -15.93
N LEU A 191 14.58 7.77 -15.27
CA LEU A 191 14.16 8.46 -14.05
C LEU A 191 15.16 8.13 -12.93
N SER A 192 16.14 9.00 -12.73
CA SER A 192 17.02 9.00 -11.57
C SER A 192 16.51 10.04 -10.58
N ILE A 193 15.78 9.59 -9.54
CA ILE A 193 15.36 10.43 -8.44
C ILE A 193 16.55 10.60 -7.49
N TYR A 194 17.17 11.79 -7.49
CA TYR A 194 18.17 12.15 -6.49
C TYR A 194 17.47 12.78 -5.29
N LEU A 195 17.37 12.03 -4.19
CA LEU A 195 17.04 12.60 -2.88
C LEU A 195 18.29 13.32 -2.39
N SER A 196 18.33 14.65 -2.46
CA SER A 196 19.40 15.40 -1.82
C SER A 196 19.17 15.41 -0.31
N GLU A 197 20.00 14.70 0.44
CA GLU A 197 20.14 14.93 1.87
C GLU A 197 20.66 16.36 2.08
N ARG A 198 19.88 17.23 2.73
CA ARG A 198 20.39 18.51 3.19
C ARG A 198 21.37 18.25 4.35
N GLN A 199 22.60 18.76 4.20
CA GLN A 199 23.60 18.86 5.27
C GLN A 199 23.13 19.82 6.37
#